data_AF-A0A2N7S2R3-F1
#
_entry.id   AF-A0A2N7S2R3-F1
#
_cell.length_a   1.000
_cell.length_b   1.000
_cell.length_c   1.000
_cell.angle_alpha   90.00
_cell.angle_beta   90.00
_cell.angle_gamma   90.00
#
_symmetry.space_group_name_H-M   'P 1'
#
loop_
_entity.id
_entity.type
_entity.pdbx_description
1 polymer ?
#
loop_
_entity_poly.entity_id
_entity_poly.type
_entity_poly.pdbx_seq_one_letter_code
_entity_poly.pdbx_strand_id
1 'polypeptide(L)'
;MLASRRAWWRIAAALEEQMLRPKVPTRKQNRTTRGQKPVLKATGPGQIWSWDITDLYSPYKNRVFKAYSIIDIFSRQIVGYRVEEREADHLAVEMFQDAFKTYGVPHVVHADSGPAMKSNALKDALEAKGVELSHNRPYVSNDNPFSESGFRTMKYRPDYPKVFSAIADARAYLDGYVPWYNGQHKHSGIALFSPAQVHDGSWEHVWQVRQQALEDYYRLHPARFHYRPVTPAPAGVVGINLPSEEAGVALQAA
;
A
#
# COMPACT_ATOMS: atom_id res chain seq x y z
N MET A 1 27.10 -8.29 -37.10
CA MET A 1 27.13 -8.94 -35.76
C MET A 1 27.33 -10.43 -35.97
N LEU A 2 28.40 -11.01 -35.42
CA LEU A 2 28.84 -12.37 -35.79
C LEU A 2 28.20 -13.53 -35.00
N ALA A 3 27.29 -13.30 -34.04
CA ALA A 3 26.42 -14.33 -33.45
C ALA A 3 25.38 -13.73 -32.47
N SER A 4 24.30 -14.47 -32.21
CA SER A 4 23.30 -14.13 -31.17
C SER A 4 23.77 -14.52 -29.76
N ARG A 5 23.21 -13.87 -28.73
CA ARG A 5 23.54 -14.13 -27.31
C ARG A 5 23.36 -15.61 -26.91
N ARG A 6 22.37 -16.29 -27.50
CA ARG A 6 22.14 -17.73 -27.33
C ARG A 6 23.26 -18.58 -27.93
N ALA A 7 23.76 -18.21 -29.10
CA ALA A 7 24.88 -18.91 -29.73
C ALA A 7 26.17 -18.74 -28.90
N TRP A 8 26.38 -17.57 -28.29
CA TRP A 8 27.51 -17.33 -27.39
C TRP A 8 27.49 -18.27 -26.17
N TRP A 9 26.35 -18.39 -25.48
CA TRP A 9 26.22 -19.28 -24.31
C TRP A 9 26.40 -20.76 -24.65
N ARG A 10 25.97 -21.16 -25.84
CA ARG A 10 26.12 -22.54 -26.32
C ARG A 10 27.57 -22.89 -26.65
N ILE A 11 28.33 -21.95 -27.22
CA ILE A 11 29.78 -22.09 -27.44
C ILE A 11 30.52 -22.09 -26.10
N ALA A 12 30.15 -21.20 -25.17
CA ALA A 12 30.75 -21.12 -23.84
C ALA A 12 30.54 -22.38 -23.00
N ALA A 13 29.44 -23.11 -23.22
CA ALA A 13 29.16 -24.39 -22.56
C ALA A 13 29.95 -25.58 -23.16
N ALA A 14 30.41 -25.46 -24.41
CA ALA A 14 31.17 -26.51 -25.11
C ALA A 14 32.69 -26.44 -24.85
N LEU A 15 33.18 -25.37 -24.20
CA LEU A 15 34.56 -25.27 -23.76
C LEU A 15 34.71 -26.02 -22.43
N GLU A 16 35.26 -27.24 -22.53
CA GLU A 16 35.38 -28.24 -21.44
C GLU A 16 36.26 -27.80 -20.25
N GLU A 17 36.94 -26.66 -20.35
CA GLU A 17 37.76 -26.10 -19.25
C GLU A 17 36.98 -25.18 -18.28
N GLN A 18 35.66 -25.36 -18.12
CA GLN A 18 34.94 -24.69 -17.03
C GLN A 18 35.35 -25.20 -15.63
N MET A 19 36.04 -26.34 -15.54
CA MET A 19 36.48 -26.96 -14.28
C MET A 19 37.69 -26.29 -13.63
N LEU A 20 38.45 -25.45 -14.35
CA LEU A 20 39.67 -24.79 -13.84
C LEU A 20 39.42 -23.40 -13.22
N ARG A 21 38.17 -22.95 -13.15
CA ARG A 21 37.86 -21.69 -12.46
C ARG A 21 37.90 -21.93 -10.94
N PRO A 22 38.63 -21.11 -10.15
CA PRO A 22 38.49 -21.17 -8.70
C PRO A 22 37.02 -20.93 -8.36
N LYS A 23 36.37 -21.91 -7.74
CA LYS A 23 35.07 -21.70 -7.09
C LYS A 23 35.31 -20.64 -6.01
N VAL A 24 34.97 -19.39 -6.32
CA VAL A 24 34.78 -18.39 -5.27
C VAL A 24 33.69 -18.98 -4.38
N PRO A 25 33.96 -19.30 -3.11
CA PRO A 25 32.91 -19.82 -2.25
C PRO A 25 31.90 -18.70 -2.11
N THR A 26 30.76 -18.83 -2.79
CA THR A 26 29.58 -18.03 -2.46
C THR A 26 29.34 -18.33 -0.99
N ARG A 27 29.68 -17.37 -0.14
CA ARG A 27 29.52 -17.46 1.31
C ARG A 27 28.09 -17.96 1.52
N LYS A 28 27.95 -19.21 2.01
CA LYS A 28 26.64 -19.73 2.43
C LYS A 28 26.18 -18.77 3.50
N GLN A 29 25.39 -17.78 3.12
CA GLN A 29 24.68 -16.98 4.09
C GLN A 29 23.83 -17.98 4.86
N ASN A 30 24.03 -18.04 6.16
CA ASN A 30 23.13 -18.75 7.05
C ASN A 30 21.71 -18.42 6.58
N ARG A 31 20.92 -19.46 6.30
CA ARG A 31 19.47 -19.30 6.17
C ARG A 31 19.02 -18.75 7.51
N THR A 32 19.01 -17.43 7.64
CA THR A 32 18.32 -16.75 8.71
C THR A 32 16.91 -17.32 8.66
N THR A 33 16.44 -17.79 9.81
CA THR A 33 15.04 -18.14 10.02
C THR A 33 14.21 -17.08 9.31
N ARG A 34 13.41 -17.46 8.29
CA ARG A 34 12.48 -16.54 7.64
C ARG A 34 11.71 -15.89 8.79
N GLY A 35 11.89 -14.58 8.98
CA GLY A 35 11.21 -13.85 10.04
C GLY A 35 9.72 -14.15 9.99
N GLN A 36 9.11 -14.29 11.16
CA GLN A 36 7.68 -14.57 11.26
C GLN A 36 6.92 -13.53 10.43
N LYS A 37 6.01 -14.01 9.57
CA LYS A 37 5.21 -13.14 8.70
C LYS A 37 4.32 -12.28 9.59
N PRO A 38 4.42 -10.93 9.55
CA PRO A 38 3.57 -10.10 10.38
C PRO A 38 2.12 -10.29 9.92
N VAL A 39 1.26 -10.70 10.83
CA VAL A 39 -0.19 -10.80 10.61
C VAL A 39 -0.83 -9.63 11.32
N LEU A 40 -1.32 -8.67 10.54
CA LEU A 40 -1.96 -7.46 11.06
C LEU A 40 -3.44 -7.52 10.74
N LYS A 41 -4.28 -7.29 11.73
CA LYS A 41 -5.74 -7.36 11.62
C LYS A 41 -6.36 -6.07 12.16
N ALA A 42 -7.02 -5.33 11.28
CA ALA A 42 -7.85 -4.19 11.62
C ALA A 42 -9.33 -4.58 11.51
N THR A 43 -10.11 -4.15 12.50
CA THR A 43 -11.56 -4.34 12.61
C THR A 43 -12.32 -3.01 12.47
N GLY A 44 -11.59 -1.89 12.41
CA GLY A 44 -12.14 -0.57 12.21
C GLY A 44 -11.06 0.45 11.84
N PRO A 45 -11.49 1.68 11.51
CA PRO A 45 -10.58 2.78 11.17
C PRO A 45 -9.66 3.14 12.34
N GLY A 46 -8.46 3.65 12.03
CA GLY A 46 -7.52 4.19 13.01
C GLY A 46 -6.70 3.14 13.75
N GLN A 47 -6.96 1.84 13.57
CA GLN A 47 -6.26 0.80 14.32
C GLN A 47 -4.86 0.49 13.79
N ILE A 48 -4.72 0.42 12.46
CA ILE A 48 -3.48 0.04 11.79
C ILE A 48 -3.24 0.96 10.61
N TRP A 49 -2.10 1.63 10.63
CA TRP A 49 -1.65 2.46 9.54
C TRP A 49 -0.55 1.76 8.78
N SER A 50 -0.53 1.93 7.47
CA SER A 50 0.58 1.57 6.62
C SER A 50 1.21 2.82 6.05
N TRP A 51 2.53 2.92 6.04
CA TRP A 51 3.21 4.07 5.47
C TRP A 51 4.35 3.66 4.54
N ASP A 52 4.59 4.51 3.55
CA ASP A 52 5.60 4.26 2.53
C ASP A 52 6.05 5.57 1.87
N ILE A 53 7.15 5.49 1.12
CA ILE A 53 7.76 6.60 0.39
C ILE A 53 7.85 6.22 -1.08
N THR A 54 7.37 7.10 -1.96
CA THR A 54 7.57 6.96 -3.40
C THR A 54 8.41 8.11 -3.96
N ASP A 55 9.17 7.79 -5.00
CA ASP A 55 9.85 8.79 -5.81
C ASP A 55 8.86 9.50 -6.75
N LEU A 56 8.97 10.83 -6.80
CA LEU A 56 8.37 11.71 -7.79
C LEU A 56 9.50 12.25 -8.68
N TYR A 57 9.42 12.01 -9.99
CA TYR A 57 10.50 12.36 -10.90
C TYR A 57 10.62 13.87 -11.09
N SER A 58 11.87 14.36 -11.14
CA SER A 58 12.19 15.74 -11.51
C SER A 58 12.84 15.80 -12.90
N PRO A 59 12.92 16.98 -13.55
CA PRO A 59 13.63 17.15 -14.81
C PRO A 59 15.14 16.86 -14.72
N TYR A 60 15.70 16.83 -13.52
CA TYR A 60 17.13 16.69 -13.30
C TYR A 60 17.53 15.23 -13.13
N LYS A 61 18.59 14.83 -13.84
CA LYS A 61 19.15 13.47 -13.75
C LYS A 61 19.54 13.13 -12.31
N ASN A 62 19.11 11.96 -11.85
CA ASN A 62 19.36 11.44 -10.49
C ASN A 62 18.84 12.34 -9.36
N ARG A 63 17.85 13.20 -9.62
CA ARG A 63 17.12 13.92 -8.57
C ARG A 63 15.64 13.58 -8.65
N VAL A 64 15.08 13.21 -7.53
CA VAL A 64 13.66 12.88 -7.34
C VAL A 64 13.21 13.54 -6.05
N PHE A 65 11.95 13.95 -6.01
CA PHE A 65 11.31 14.32 -4.75
C PHE A 65 10.76 13.06 -4.07
N LYS A 66 10.67 13.10 -2.76
CA LYS A 66 10.24 11.99 -1.91
C LYS A 66 8.85 12.30 -1.38
N ALA A 67 7.85 11.55 -1.84
CA ALA A 67 6.49 11.64 -1.37
C ALA A 67 6.22 10.58 -0.30
N TYR A 68 5.97 11.05 0.91
CA TYR A 68 5.59 10.26 2.06
C TYR A 68 4.07 10.15 2.11
N SER A 69 3.56 8.97 2.47
CA SER A 69 2.13 8.77 2.70
C SER A 69 1.90 7.78 3.83
N ILE A 70 0.96 8.11 4.71
CA ILE A 70 0.40 7.26 5.75
C ILE A 70 -1.04 6.97 5.36
N ILE A 71 -1.39 5.69 5.26
CA ILE A 71 -2.72 5.20 4.87
C ILE A 71 -3.28 4.34 6.00
N ASP A 72 -4.51 4.63 6.42
CA ASP A 72 -5.29 3.73 7.26
C ASP A 72 -5.71 2.49 6.45
N ILE A 73 -5.30 1.29 6.89
CA ILE A 73 -5.49 0.10 6.06
C ILE A 73 -6.97 -0.29 5.92
N PHE A 74 -7.77 0.00 6.93
CA PHE A 74 -9.18 -0.37 6.97
C PHE A 74 -10.00 0.47 5.98
N SER A 75 -9.93 1.80 6.13
CA SER A 75 -10.70 2.76 5.32
C SER A 75 -10.03 3.12 4.01
N ARG A 76 -8.73 2.83 3.84
CA ARG A 76 -7.87 3.33 2.75
C ARG A 76 -7.62 4.84 2.80
N GLN A 77 -8.01 5.53 3.86
CA GLN A 77 -7.83 6.98 3.95
C GLN A 77 -6.35 7.33 4.09
N ILE A 78 -5.89 8.31 3.30
CA ILE A 78 -4.59 8.95 3.54
C ILE A 78 -4.76 9.86 4.77
N VAL A 79 -4.09 9.50 5.87
CA VAL A 79 -4.16 10.21 7.16
C VAL A 79 -2.97 11.14 7.38
N GLY A 80 -1.94 11.03 6.55
CA GLY A 80 -0.80 11.95 6.54
C GLY A 80 -0.01 11.83 5.25
N TYR A 81 0.54 12.93 4.77
CA TYR A 81 1.39 12.94 3.58
C TYR A 81 2.35 14.13 3.63
N ARG A 82 3.50 14.00 2.96
CA ARG A 82 4.47 15.09 2.77
C ARG A 82 5.25 14.91 1.46
N VAL A 83 5.82 15.99 0.95
CA VAL A 83 6.80 15.94 -0.16
C VAL A 83 8.05 16.69 0.22
N GLU A 84 9.19 16.02 0.11
CA GLU A 84 10.49 16.54 0.51
C GLU A 84 11.56 16.30 -0.57
N GLU A 85 12.64 17.10 -0.56
CA GLU A 85 13.72 16.96 -1.55
C GLU A 85 14.55 15.70 -1.34
N ARG A 86 14.63 15.22 -0.10
CA ARG A 86 15.42 14.06 0.33
C ARG A 86 14.73 13.35 1.47
N GLU A 87 15.11 12.11 1.69
CA GLU A 87 14.64 11.37 2.85
C GLU A 87 15.24 11.98 4.14
N ALA A 88 14.37 12.43 5.04
CA ALA A 88 14.75 13.01 6.33
C ALA A 88 13.82 12.54 7.45
N ASP A 89 14.43 11.93 8.48
CA ASP A 89 13.72 11.23 9.54
C ASP A 89 12.83 12.14 10.41
N HIS A 90 13.32 13.34 10.73
CA HIS A 90 12.57 14.30 11.54
C HIS A 90 11.27 14.76 10.85
N LEU A 91 11.26 14.85 9.52
CA LEU A 91 10.07 15.22 8.74
C LEU A 91 9.02 14.11 8.76
N ALA A 92 9.46 12.84 8.78
CA ALA A 92 8.56 11.72 9.01
C ALA A 92 7.94 11.79 10.41
N VAL A 93 8.75 12.07 11.45
CA VAL A 93 8.24 12.23 12.82
C VAL A 93 7.20 13.34 12.91
N GLU A 94 7.46 14.51 12.33
CA GLU A 94 6.49 15.62 12.27
C GLU A 94 5.18 15.20 11.58
N MET A 95 5.28 14.50 10.43
CA MET A 95 4.10 13.99 9.72
C MET A 95 3.24 13.08 10.60
N PHE A 96 3.87 12.16 11.34
CA PHE A 96 3.16 11.27 12.27
C PHE A 96 2.54 12.04 13.42
N GLN A 97 3.24 13.02 13.99
CA GLN A 97 2.70 13.86 15.07
C GLN A 97 1.45 14.62 14.63
N ASP A 98 1.42 15.15 13.41
CA ASP A 98 0.26 15.87 12.88
C ASP A 98 -0.89 14.91 12.54
N ALA A 99 -0.59 13.73 12.00
CA ALA A 99 -1.58 12.67 11.81
C ALA A 99 -2.20 12.23 13.15
N PHE A 100 -1.40 12.05 14.20
CA PHE A 100 -1.88 11.65 15.53
C PHE A 100 -2.82 12.69 16.16
N LYS A 101 -2.54 13.98 15.97
CA LYS A 101 -3.42 15.05 16.47
C LYS A 101 -4.80 15.02 15.79
N THR A 102 -4.84 14.65 14.51
CA THR A 102 -6.04 14.72 13.69
C THR A 102 -6.88 13.45 13.77
N TYR A 103 -6.24 12.29 13.72
CA TYR A 103 -6.90 10.98 13.58
C TYR A 103 -6.76 10.08 14.81
N GLY A 104 -6.05 10.54 15.85
CA GLY A 104 -5.68 9.73 17.00
C GLY A 104 -4.47 8.85 16.73
N VAL A 105 -4.05 8.12 17.77
CA VAL A 105 -2.85 7.27 17.74
C VAL A 105 -3.26 5.83 17.37
N PRO A 106 -2.70 5.23 16.30
CA PRO A 106 -2.99 3.85 15.94
C PRO A 106 -2.30 2.87 16.90
N HIS A 107 -2.73 1.61 16.88
CA HIS A 107 -2.04 0.56 17.63
C HIS A 107 -0.76 0.11 16.92
N VAL A 108 -0.81 0.04 15.58
CA VAL A 108 0.31 -0.46 14.77
C VAL A 108 0.56 0.46 13.59
N VAL A 109 1.84 0.74 13.33
CA VAL A 109 2.32 1.32 12.07
C VAL A 109 3.12 0.26 11.33
N HIS A 110 2.69 -0.07 10.11
CA HIS A 110 3.36 -1.01 9.22
C HIS A 110 4.18 -0.27 8.16
N ALA A 111 5.42 -0.68 7.99
CA ALA A 111 6.40 -0.02 7.13
C ALA A 111 7.12 -1.03 6.23
N ASP A 112 7.51 -0.62 5.03
CA ASP A 112 8.55 -1.35 4.29
C ASP A 112 9.93 -1.25 5.01
N SER A 113 10.92 -1.99 4.51
CA SER A 113 12.28 -2.07 5.03
C SER A 113 13.23 -1.00 4.48
N GLY A 114 12.69 0.11 3.96
CA GLY A 114 13.46 1.22 3.39
C GLY A 114 14.38 1.90 4.42
N PRO A 115 15.42 2.64 3.98
CA PRO A 115 16.38 3.29 4.88
C PRO A 115 15.73 4.26 5.87
N ALA A 116 14.86 5.16 5.40
CA ALA A 116 14.10 6.07 6.25
C ALA A 116 13.22 5.35 7.28
N MET A 117 12.73 4.16 6.93
CA MET A 117 11.85 3.35 7.80
C MET A 117 12.62 2.65 8.92
N LYS A 118 13.94 2.56 8.81
CA LYS A 118 14.83 2.01 9.85
C LYS A 118 15.40 3.09 10.77
N SER A 119 14.93 4.32 10.65
CA SER A 119 15.37 5.41 11.52
C SER A 119 15.01 5.15 12.99
N ASN A 120 16.00 5.27 13.87
CA ASN A 120 15.78 5.23 15.31
C ASN A 120 14.88 6.38 15.78
N ALA A 121 14.99 7.57 15.17
CA ALA A 121 14.19 8.73 15.60
C ALA A 121 12.68 8.50 15.41
N LEU A 122 12.30 7.89 14.29
CA LEU A 122 10.89 7.54 14.06
C LEU A 122 10.45 6.42 15.00
N LYS A 123 11.28 5.38 15.16
CA LYS A 123 10.98 4.28 16.07
C LYS A 123 10.75 4.78 17.50
N ASP A 124 11.64 5.62 18.03
CA ASP A 124 11.54 6.19 19.37
C ASP A 124 10.28 7.05 19.51
N ALA A 125 9.93 7.83 18.48
CA ALA A 125 8.72 8.66 18.48
C ALA A 125 7.42 7.82 18.50
N LEU A 126 7.41 6.68 17.79
CA LEU A 126 6.29 5.74 17.79
C LEU A 126 6.18 5.00 19.14
N GLU A 127 7.30 4.50 19.66
CA GLU A 127 7.36 3.82 20.96
C GLU A 127 6.92 4.75 22.11
N ALA A 128 7.32 6.02 22.08
CA ALA A 128 6.89 7.03 23.05
C ALA A 128 5.37 7.28 23.06
N LYS A 129 4.67 6.89 21.98
CA LYS A 129 3.20 6.95 21.87
C LYS A 129 2.53 5.59 22.07
N GLY A 130 3.30 4.54 22.38
CA GLY A 130 2.79 3.17 22.55
C GLY A 130 2.39 2.51 21.23
N VAL A 131 2.91 2.99 20.10
CA VAL A 131 2.62 2.44 18.77
C VAL A 131 3.60 1.32 18.45
N GLU A 132 3.09 0.15 18.08
CA GLU A 132 3.93 -0.97 17.62
C GLU A 132 4.38 -0.72 16.17
N LEU A 133 5.69 -0.83 15.93
CA LEU A 133 6.26 -0.74 14.59
C LEU A 133 6.42 -2.14 13.98
N SER A 134 5.73 -2.39 12.88
CA SER A 134 5.79 -3.61 12.09
C SER A 134 6.53 -3.38 10.77
N HIS A 135 7.37 -4.33 10.34
CA HIS A 135 8.08 -4.24 9.07
C HIS A 135 7.81 -5.43 8.15
N ASN A 136 7.95 -5.19 6.84
CA ASN A 136 8.03 -6.25 5.83
C ASN A 136 9.08 -7.31 6.18
N ARG A 137 8.88 -8.54 5.69
CA ARG A 137 9.88 -9.59 5.84
C ARG A 137 11.19 -9.19 5.17
N PRO A 138 12.35 -9.56 5.73
CA PRO A 138 13.63 -9.36 5.06
C PRO A 138 13.59 -9.92 3.64
N TYR A 139 14.01 -9.09 2.66
CA TYR A 139 14.07 -9.42 1.24
C TYR A 139 12.70 -9.62 0.54
N VAL A 140 11.60 -9.11 1.13
CA VAL A 140 10.28 -9.09 0.50
C VAL A 140 9.74 -7.65 0.49
N SER A 141 9.94 -6.94 -0.62
CA SER A 141 9.47 -5.55 -0.79
C SER A 141 7.96 -5.43 -1.00
N ASN A 142 7.23 -6.53 -1.18
CA ASN A 142 5.83 -6.53 -1.61
C ASN A 142 4.82 -6.79 -0.49
N ASP A 143 5.23 -6.69 0.78
CA ASP A 143 4.37 -6.96 1.94
C ASP A 143 3.57 -5.70 2.39
N ASN A 144 3.62 -4.57 1.66
CA ASN A 144 2.81 -3.37 1.87
C ASN A 144 1.81 -3.05 0.72
N PRO A 145 0.76 -3.87 0.53
CA PRO A 145 -0.16 -3.73 -0.60
C PRO A 145 -1.05 -2.48 -0.52
N PHE A 146 -1.23 -1.90 0.68
CA PHE A 146 -2.10 -0.75 0.90
C PHE A 146 -1.47 0.52 0.37
N SER A 147 -0.22 0.80 0.75
CA SER A 147 0.53 1.95 0.26
C SER A 147 0.85 1.82 -1.23
N GLU A 148 1.21 0.62 -1.70
CA GLU A 148 1.42 0.35 -3.13
C GLU A 148 0.17 0.68 -3.96
N SER A 149 -1.00 0.21 -3.52
CA SER A 149 -2.27 0.52 -4.19
C SER A 149 -2.58 2.03 -4.17
N GLY A 150 -2.31 2.71 -3.05
CA GLY A 150 -2.47 4.16 -2.94
C GLY A 150 -1.62 4.93 -3.97
N PHE A 151 -0.31 4.64 -4.01
CA PHE A 151 0.59 5.28 -4.97
C PHE A 151 0.29 4.91 -6.42
N ARG A 152 -0.15 3.68 -6.68
CA ARG A 152 -0.60 3.28 -8.02
C ARG A 152 -1.80 4.12 -8.45
N THR A 153 -2.79 4.31 -7.57
CA THR A 153 -3.95 5.17 -7.87
C THR A 153 -3.51 6.60 -8.20
N MET A 154 -2.56 7.16 -7.46
CA MET A 154 -1.99 8.48 -7.74
C MET A 154 -1.34 8.55 -9.13
N LYS A 155 -0.40 7.63 -9.43
CA LYS A 155 0.41 7.67 -10.65
C LYS A 155 -0.37 7.38 -11.93
N TYR A 156 -1.51 6.69 -11.82
CA TYR A 156 -2.36 6.34 -12.97
C TYR A 156 -3.42 7.40 -13.30
N ARG A 157 -3.51 8.47 -12.50
CA ARG A 157 -4.44 9.56 -12.80
C ARG A 157 -4.07 10.28 -14.12
N PRO A 158 -5.07 10.66 -14.95
CA PRO A 158 -4.82 11.36 -16.21
C PRO A 158 -4.03 12.67 -16.08
N ASP A 159 -4.22 13.39 -14.98
CA ASP A 159 -3.58 14.65 -14.62
C ASP A 159 -2.29 14.49 -13.80
N TYR A 160 -1.79 13.27 -13.60
CA TYR A 160 -0.49 13.06 -12.96
C TYR A 160 0.63 13.61 -13.88
N PRO A 161 1.42 14.63 -13.45
CA PRO A 161 2.38 15.32 -14.31
C PRO A 161 3.52 14.46 -14.87
N LYS A 162 3.74 13.26 -14.30
CA LYS A 162 4.88 12.34 -14.54
C LYS A 162 6.24 12.89 -14.14
N VAL A 163 6.48 14.17 -14.37
CA VAL A 163 7.69 14.92 -14.00
C VAL A 163 7.25 16.23 -13.34
N PHE A 164 7.82 16.54 -12.18
CA PHE A 164 7.55 17.75 -11.40
C PHE A 164 8.74 18.70 -11.49
N SER A 165 8.52 19.90 -12.03
CA SER A 165 9.60 20.88 -12.28
C SER A 165 10.22 21.43 -11.00
N ALA A 166 9.38 21.70 -9.99
CA ALA A 166 9.80 22.14 -8.67
C ALA A 166 9.14 21.33 -7.55
N ILE A 167 9.74 21.35 -6.35
CA ILE A 167 9.14 20.73 -5.16
C ILE A 167 7.77 21.36 -4.82
N ALA A 168 7.60 22.65 -5.09
CA ALA A 168 6.33 23.35 -4.91
C ALA A 168 5.22 22.75 -5.78
N ASP A 169 5.52 22.38 -7.03
CA ASP A 169 4.55 21.74 -7.94
C ASP A 169 4.15 20.36 -7.42
N ALA A 170 5.11 19.61 -6.89
CA ALA A 170 4.87 18.29 -6.31
C ALA A 170 4.02 18.37 -5.04
N ARG A 171 4.28 19.36 -4.17
CA ARG A 171 3.46 19.65 -2.99
C ARG A 171 2.04 20.05 -3.38
N ALA A 172 1.90 21.02 -4.27
CA ALA A 172 0.60 21.48 -4.77
C ALA A 172 -0.22 20.35 -5.41
N TYR A 173 0.43 19.44 -6.14
CA TYR A 173 -0.23 18.26 -6.69
C TYR A 173 -0.77 17.35 -5.58
N LEU A 174 0.03 17.04 -4.55
CA LEU A 174 -0.44 16.21 -3.43
C LEU A 174 -1.55 16.91 -2.62
N ASP A 175 -1.46 18.22 -2.43
CA ASP A 175 -2.48 19.03 -1.73
C ASP A 175 -3.83 19.02 -2.45
N GLY A 176 -3.84 18.92 -3.79
CA GLY A 176 -5.07 18.69 -4.56
C GLY A 176 -5.48 17.22 -4.60
N TYR A 177 -4.52 16.31 -4.70
CA TYR A 177 -4.76 14.88 -4.86
C TYR A 177 -5.37 14.24 -3.62
N VAL A 178 -4.84 14.52 -2.42
CA VAL A 178 -5.25 13.84 -1.19
C VAL A 178 -6.71 14.12 -0.82
N PRO A 179 -7.22 15.38 -0.84
CA PRO A 179 -8.64 15.65 -0.63
C PRO A 179 -9.54 14.96 -1.66
N TRP A 180 -9.12 14.93 -2.93
CA TRP A 180 -9.85 14.19 -3.96
C TRP A 180 -9.86 12.69 -3.68
N TYR A 181 -8.72 12.10 -3.33
CA TYR A 181 -8.59 10.67 -3.06
C TYR A 181 -9.45 10.27 -1.86
N ASN A 182 -9.36 11.02 -0.76
CA ASN A 182 -10.13 10.72 0.45
C ASN A 182 -11.64 10.97 0.26
N GLY A 183 -12.02 12.07 -0.40
CA GLY A 183 -13.43 12.49 -0.47
C GLY A 183 -14.20 11.93 -1.68
N GLN A 184 -13.56 11.80 -2.84
CA GLN A 184 -14.25 11.59 -4.12
C GLN A 184 -13.93 10.25 -4.79
N HIS A 185 -12.70 9.76 -4.69
CA HIS A 185 -12.30 8.51 -5.31
C HIS A 185 -13.11 7.33 -4.77
N LYS A 186 -13.74 6.55 -5.65
CA LYS A 186 -14.49 5.34 -5.27
C LYS A 186 -13.58 4.12 -5.39
N HIS A 187 -13.24 3.55 -4.24
CA HIS A 187 -12.20 2.52 -4.16
C HIS A 187 -12.82 1.12 -4.18
N SER A 188 -12.41 0.26 -5.12
CA SER A 188 -13.00 -1.07 -5.30
C SER A 188 -12.81 -1.99 -4.09
N GLY A 189 -11.66 -1.88 -3.42
CA GLY A 189 -11.34 -2.66 -2.20
C GLY A 189 -12.18 -2.30 -0.98
N ILE A 190 -13.04 -1.28 -1.06
CA ILE A 190 -14.00 -0.87 -0.03
C ILE A 190 -15.38 -0.62 -0.66
N ALA A 191 -15.83 -1.54 -1.52
CA ALA A 191 -17.17 -1.55 -2.11
C ALA A 191 -17.58 -0.23 -2.82
N LEU A 192 -16.62 0.44 -3.46
CA LEU A 192 -16.84 1.70 -4.19
C LEU A 192 -17.40 2.82 -3.30
N PHE A 193 -17.08 2.82 -2.00
CA PHE A 193 -17.19 3.99 -1.14
C PHE A 193 -15.92 4.84 -1.24
N SER A 194 -15.99 6.10 -0.84
CA SER A 194 -14.76 6.90 -0.71
C SER A 194 -14.07 6.59 0.62
N PRO A 195 -12.73 6.71 0.69
CA PRO A 195 -11.99 6.43 1.91
C PRO A 195 -12.52 7.19 3.13
N ALA A 196 -12.87 8.47 2.99
CA ALA A 196 -13.46 9.26 4.07
C ALA A 196 -14.78 8.69 4.58
N GLN A 197 -15.65 8.21 3.68
CA GLN A 197 -16.93 7.61 4.07
C GLN A 197 -16.77 6.34 4.90
N VAL A 198 -15.74 5.56 4.61
CA VAL A 198 -15.44 4.34 5.38
C VAL A 198 -14.78 4.68 6.70
N HIS A 199 -13.96 5.73 6.73
CA HIS A 199 -13.27 6.18 7.93
C HIS A 199 -14.21 6.79 8.97
N ASP A 200 -15.18 7.62 8.54
CA ASP A 200 -16.13 8.29 9.42
C ASP A 200 -17.44 7.49 9.66
N GLY A 201 -17.60 6.36 8.98
CA GLY A 201 -18.79 5.50 9.09
C GLY A 201 -19.99 5.95 8.25
N SER A 202 -19.93 7.09 7.56
CA SER A 202 -21.04 7.61 6.74
C SER A 202 -21.37 6.73 5.53
N TRP A 203 -20.51 5.77 5.19
CA TRP A 203 -20.76 4.76 4.17
C TRP A 203 -22.05 3.96 4.44
N GLU A 204 -22.45 3.75 5.69
CA GLU A 204 -23.65 2.98 6.03
C GLU A 204 -24.91 3.66 5.49
N HIS A 205 -25.02 4.97 5.66
CA HIS A 205 -26.14 5.75 5.13
C HIS A 205 -26.16 5.69 3.60
N VAL A 206 -24.99 5.84 2.96
CA VAL A 206 -24.87 5.76 1.50
C VAL A 206 -25.19 4.36 0.98
N TRP A 207 -24.84 3.32 1.75
CA TRP A 207 -25.18 1.93 1.44
C TRP A 207 -26.69 1.72 1.45
N GLN A 208 -27.41 2.23 2.47
CA GLN A 208 -28.87 2.13 2.54
C GLN A 208 -29.54 2.78 1.32
N VAL A 209 -29.07 3.98 0.93
CA VAL A 209 -29.57 4.67 -0.27
C VAL A 209 -29.32 3.86 -1.53
N ARG A 210 -28.12 3.29 -1.69
CA ARG A 210 -27.77 2.43 -2.85
C ARG A 210 -28.62 1.16 -2.88
N GLN A 211 -28.81 0.52 -1.73
CA GLN A 211 -29.60 -0.70 -1.60
C GLN A 211 -31.06 -0.43 -1.96
N GLN A 212 -31.65 0.66 -1.44
CA GLN A 212 -33.02 1.03 -1.76
C GLN A 212 -33.21 1.28 -3.26
N ALA A 213 -32.31 2.03 -3.89
CA ALA A 213 -32.37 2.29 -5.33
C ALA A 213 -32.27 1.01 -6.17
N LEU A 214 -31.41 0.06 -5.75
CA LEU A 214 -31.23 -1.22 -6.41
C LEU A 214 -32.47 -2.13 -6.25
N GLU A 215 -33.12 -2.08 -5.08
CA GLU A 215 -34.36 -2.80 -4.82
C GLU A 215 -35.55 -2.24 -5.61
N ASP A 216 -35.68 -0.92 -5.70
CA ASP A 216 -36.74 -0.29 -6.49
C ASP A 216 -36.57 -0.60 -7.98
N TYR A 217 -35.32 -0.58 -8.48
CA TYR A 217 -35.03 -0.99 -9.85
C TYR A 217 -35.31 -2.49 -10.09
N TYR A 218 -34.95 -3.36 -9.14
CA TYR A 218 -35.27 -4.79 -9.20
C TYR A 218 -36.79 -5.02 -9.23
N ARG A 219 -37.56 -4.28 -8.43
CA ARG A 219 -39.03 -4.37 -8.40
C ARG A 219 -39.66 -4.03 -9.76
N LEU A 220 -39.12 -3.04 -10.47
CA LEU A 220 -39.59 -2.64 -11.81
C LEU A 220 -39.12 -3.60 -12.92
N HIS A 221 -37.96 -4.22 -12.75
CA HIS A 221 -37.31 -5.03 -13.78
C HIS A 221 -36.76 -6.37 -13.28
N PRO A 222 -37.59 -7.24 -12.67
CA PRO A 222 -37.08 -8.47 -12.05
C PRO A 222 -36.44 -9.42 -13.07
N ALA A 223 -36.92 -9.43 -14.32
CA ALA A 223 -36.38 -10.26 -15.40
C ALA A 223 -34.93 -9.92 -15.81
N ARG A 224 -34.39 -8.76 -15.42
CA ARG A 224 -32.98 -8.40 -15.67
C ARG A 224 -32.00 -9.08 -14.70
N PHE A 225 -32.51 -9.78 -13.69
CA PHE A 225 -31.70 -10.35 -12.63
C PHE A 225 -32.01 -11.83 -12.43
N HIS A 226 -30.96 -12.64 -12.34
CA HIS A 226 -31.10 -14.06 -11.98
C HIS A 226 -31.42 -14.25 -10.49
N TYR A 227 -30.91 -13.37 -9.62
CA TYR A 227 -31.13 -13.36 -8.18
C TYR A 227 -31.42 -11.92 -7.70
N ARG A 228 -32.07 -11.78 -6.54
CA ARG A 228 -32.29 -10.46 -5.94
C ARG A 228 -30.92 -9.76 -5.72
N PRO A 229 -30.71 -8.58 -6.30
CA PRO A 229 -29.41 -7.91 -6.21
C PRO A 229 -29.19 -7.29 -4.82
N VAL A 230 -27.93 -7.26 -4.38
CA VAL A 230 -27.50 -6.69 -3.09
C VAL A 230 -26.29 -5.79 -3.31
N THR A 231 -26.30 -4.63 -2.66
CA THR A 231 -25.18 -3.69 -2.68
C THR A 231 -24.05 -4.23 -1.80
N PRO A 232 -22.81 -4.37 -2.31
CA PRO A 232 -21.67 -4.76 -1.49
C PRO A 232 -21.40 -3.75 -0.38
N ALA A 233 -20.94 -4.23 0.78
CA ALA A 233 -20.48 -3.42 1.90
C ALA A 233 -18.95 -3.55 2.08
N PRO A 234 -18.27 -2.58 2.69
CA PRO A 234 -16.88 -2.74 3.14
C PRO A 234 -16.73 -3.95 4.06
N ALA A 235 -15.57 -4.62 4.00
CA ALA A 235 -15.29 -5.76 4.87
C ALA A 235 -15.13 -5.31 6.33
N GLY A 236 -15.73 -6.05 7.27
CA GLY A 236 -15.59 -5.77 8.71
C GLY A 236 -14.21 -6.13 9.27
N VAL A 237 -13.40 -6.86 8.50
CA VAL A 237 -12.01 -7.20 8.85
C VAL A 237 -11.13 -6.96 7.64
N VAL A 238 -10.03 -6.24 7.85
CA VAL A 238 -9.00 -5.98 6.85
C VAL A 238 -7.65 -6.31 7.47
N GLY A 239 -6.71 -6.84 6.69
CA GLY A 239 -5.42 -7.16 7.26
C GLY A 239 -4.32 -7.40 6.25
N ILE A 240 -3.09 -7.40 6.78
CA ILE A 240 -1.87 -7.77 6.07
C ILE A 240 -1.57 -9.21 6.47
N ASN A 241 -1.42 -10.09 5.47
CA ASN A 241 -1.05 -11.49 5.63
C ASN A 241 -1.98 -12.35 6.51
N LEU A 242 -3.28 -12.04 6.56
CA LEU A 242 -4.27 -12.86 7.27
C LEU A 242 -4.16 -14.34 6.83
N PRO A 243 -4.19 -15.31 7.76
CA PRO A 243 -4.21 -16.72 7.43
C PRO A 243 -5.50 -17.05 6.67
N SER A 244 -5.40 -17.97 5.72
CA SER A 244 -6.51 -18.42 4.89
C SER A 244 -7.50 -19.29 5.69
N GLU A 245 -8.25 -18.72 6.63
CA GLU A 245 -9.32 -19.46 7.34
C GLU A 245 -10.70 -19.37 6.66
N GLU A 246 -10.84 -18.64 5.55
CA GLU A 246 -12.10 -18.55 4.79
C GLU A 246 -12.24 -19.54 3.60
N ALA A 247 -11.28 -20.46 3.40
CA ALA A 247 -11.36 -21.47 2.33
C ALA A 247 -12.08 -22.78 2.72
N GLY A 248 -12.61 -22.87 3.95
CA GLY A 248 -13.06 -24.14 4.56
C GLY A 248 -14.56 -24.38 4.70
N VAL A 249 -15.45 -23.47 4.30
CA VAL A 249 -16.91 -23.62 4.56
C VAL A 249 -17.74 -23.89 3.29
N ALA A 250 -17.12 -24.00 2.10
CA ALA A 250 -17.85 -24.26 0.84
C ALA A 250 -17.81 -25.74 0.38
N LEU A 251 -17.84 -26.70 1.29
CA LEU A 251 -17.95 -28.12 0.95
C LEU A 251 -18.66 -28.93 2.04
N GLN A 252 -19.91 -28.57 2.32
CA GLN A 252 -20.90 -29.50 2.86
C GLN A 252 -22.33 -28.98 2.60
N ALA A 253 -22.80 -29.25 1.38
CA ALA A 253 -24.21 -29.43 1.08
C ALA A 253 -24.27 -30.38 -0.13
N ALA A 254 -24.31 -31.67 0.17
CA ALA A 254 -24.81 -32.70 -0.73
C ALA A 254 -26.33 -32.80 -0.55
#